data_AF-A0AAJ5UQ07-F1
#
_entry.id   AF-A0AAJ5UQ07-F1
#
_cell.length_a   1.000
_cell.length_b   1.000
_cell.length_c   1.000
_cell.angle_alpha   90.00
_cell.angle_beta   90.00
_cell.angle_gamma   90.00
#
_symmetry.space_group_name_H-M   'P 1'
#
loop_
_entity.id
_entity.type
_entity.pdbx_description
1 polymer ?
#
loop_
_entity_poly.entity_id
_entity_poly.type
_entity_poly.pdbx_seq_one_letter_code
_entity_poly.pdbx_strand_id
1 'polypeptide(L)'
;MMKMKRGNLKWITFIGLGVALLAIVGFSIWDSAEKSKEVQQIELELGFKVQVMDRQSHGPLRAATRTYLVKQVDDKKSDIEYLLYLNEEDKIEHWAMVKNGKTIKPSN
;
A
#
# COMPACT_ATOMS: atom_id res chain seq x y z
N MET A 1 -27.51 41.21 17.48
CA MET A 1 -27.51 40.34 16.28
C MET A 1 -26.49 40.90 15.29
N MET A 2 -25.27 40.36 15.31
CA MET A 2 -24.11 40.93 14.64
C MET A 2 -24.21 40.65 13.13
N LYS A 3 -24.43 41.69 12.31
CA LYS A 3 -24.50 41.59 10.85
C LYS A 3 -23.09 41.32 10.29
N MET A 4 -22.69 40.05 10.28
CA MET A 4 -21.50 39.63 9.53
C MET A 4 -21.71 39.99 8.06
N LYS A 5 -20.90 40.92 7.55
CA LYS A 5 -20.91 41.36 6.15
C LYS A 5 -20.80 40.12 5.25
N ARG A 6 -21.78 39.93 4.37
CA ARG A 6 -21.89 38.80 3.39
C ARG A 6 -20.59 38.46 2.65
N GLY A 7 -19.67 39.42 2.49
CA GLY A 7 -18.36 39.22 1.87
C GLY A 7 -17.38 38.39 2.70
N ASN A 8 -17.35 38.56 4.03
CA ASN A 8 -16.44 37.78 4.91
C ASN A 8 -16.85 36.31 4.99
N LEU A 9 -18.15 36.02 4.92
CA LEU A 9 -18.65 34.64 4.99
C LEU A 9 -18.16 33.82 3.79
N LYS A 10 -18.17 34.40 2.58
CA LYS A 10 -17.71 33.73 1.35
C LYS A 10 -16.21 33.40 1.38
N TRP A 11 -15.39 34.29 1.92
CA TRP A 11 -13.95 34.07 2.06
C TRP A 11 -13.63 32.93 3.03
N ILE A 12 -14.34 32.85 4.15
CA ILE A 12 -14.18 31.76 5.14
C ILE A 12 -14.55 30.41 4.52
N THR A 13 -15.62 30.35 3.70
CA THR A 13 -16.00 29.12 2.99
C THR A 13 -14.95 28.68 1.98
N PHE A 14 -14.35 29.64 1.26
CA PHE A 14 -13.31 29.37 0.27
C PHE A 14 -12.02 28.81 0.91
N ILE A 15 -11.61 29.40 2.03
CA ILE A 15 -10.46 28.93 2.81
C ILE A 15 -10.75 27.53 3.37
N GLY A 16 -11.94 27.32 3.94
CA GLY A 16 -12.35 26.02 4.47
C GLY A 16 -12.31 24.92 3.40
N LEU A 17 -12.78 25.22 2.18
CA LEU A 17 -12.75 24.27 1.07
C LEU A 17 -11.31 23.99 0.59
N GLY A 18 -10.45 25.02 0.54
CA GLY A 18 -9.03 24.86 0.18
C GLY A 18 -8.26 23.99 1.17
N VAL A 19 -8.48 24.18 2.48
CA VAL A 19 -7.86 23.36 3.53
C VAL A 19 -8.35 21.91 3.45
N ALA A 20 -9.64 21.68 3.19
CA ALA A 20 -10.17 20.34 3.02
C ALA A 20 -9.55 19.62 1.81
N LEU A 21 -9.39 20.31 0.67
CA LEU A 21 -8.72 19.75 -0.50
C LEU A 21 -7.26 19.41 -0.23
N LEU A 22 -6.52 20.29 0.44
CA LEU A 22 -5.13 20.03 0.83
C LEU A 22 -5.02 18.84 1.80
N ALA A 23 -5.95 18.70 2.73
CA ALA A 23 -5.99 17.56 3.64
C ALA A 23 -6.24 16.24 2.89
N ILE A 24 -7.16 16.23 1.92
CA ILE A 24 -7.44 15.04 1.11
C ILE A 24 -6.23 14.66 0.26
N VAL A 25 -5.63 15.63 -0.44
CA VAL A 25 -4.45 15.38 -1.28
C VAL A 25 -3.25 14.94 -0.42
N GLY A 26 -3.03 15.60 0.72
CA GLY A 26 -1.99 15.23 1.67
C GLY A 26 -2.20 13.82 2.22
N PHE A 27 -3.44 13.45 2.55
CA PHE A 27 -3.80 12.11 3.01
C PHE A 27 -3.60 11.05 1.91
N SER A 28 -3.99 11.35 0.67
CA SER A 28 -3.78 10.43 -0.47
C SER A 28 -2.29 10.22 -0.79
N ILE A 29 -1.48 11.29 -0.70
CA ILE A 29 -0.03 11.19 -0.87
C ILE A 29 0.58 10.43 0.30
N TRP A 30 0.11 10.66 1.54
CA TRP A 30 0.57 9.91 2.72
C TRP A 30 0.27 8.42 2.59
N ASP A 31 -0.97 8.05 2.25
CA ASP A 31 -1.40 6.65 2.06
C ASP A 31 -0.61 5.98 0.91
N SER A 32 -0.36 6.72 -0.18
CA SER A 32 0.46 6.24 -1.31
C SER A 32 1.96 6.20 -1.02
N ALA A 33 2.46 7.00 -0.08
CA ALA A 33 3.86 6.99 0.33
C ALA A 33 4.12 5.90 1.37
N GLU A 34 3.12 5.61 2.21
CA GLU A 34 3.15 4.52 3.19
C GLU A 34 3.09 3.15 2.49
N LYS A 35 2.37 3.05 1.37
CA LYS A 35 2.49 1.91 0.46
C LYS A 35 3.67 2.09 -0.49
N SER A 36 4.78 1.39 -0.26
CA SER A 36 5.90 1.40 -1.22
C SER A 36 5.40 1.01 -2.63
N LYS A 37 5.98 1.63 -3.67
CA LYS A 37 5.67 1.30 -5.08
C LYS A 37 5.71 -0.22 -5.34
N GLU A 38 6.59 -0.90 -4.62
CA GLU A 38 6.77 -2.35 -4.60
C GLU A 38 5.48 -3.06 -4.14
N VAL A 39 4.84 -2.63 -3.05
CA VAL A 39 3.56 -3.22 -2.59
C VAL A 39 2.45 -2.98 -3.62
N GLN A 40 2.37 -1.80 -4.23
CA GLN A 40 1.34 -1.53 -5.23
C GLN A 40 1.48 -2.41 -6.47
N GLN A 41 2.72 -2.68 -6.90
CA GLN A 41 3.00 -3.61 -7.99
C GLN A 41 2.64 -5.05 -7.61
N ILE A 42 2.93 -5.46 -6.37
CA ILE A 42 2.51 -6.76 -5.83
C ILE A 42 0.98 -6.89 -5.83
N GLU A 43 0.25 -5.87 -5.37
CA GLU A 43 -1.22 -5.87 -5.39
C GLU A 43 -1.79 -5.96 -6.81
N LEU A 44 -1.14 -5.29 -7.78
CA LEU A 44 -1.50 -5.33 -9.19
C LEU A 44 -1.31 -6.74 -9.77
N GLU A 45 -0.17 -7.38 -9.51
CA GLU A 45 0.17 -8.70 -10.04
C GLU A 45 -0.70 -9.80 -9.43
N LEU A 46 -1.01 -9.69 -8.13
CA LEU A 46 -1.84 -10.65 -7.41
C LEU A 46 -3.35 -10.42 -7.64
N GLY A 47 -3.75 -9.22 -8.06
CA GLY A 47 -5.15 -8.87 -8.32
C GLY A 47 -5.98 -8.62 -7.05
N PHE A 48 -5.34 -8.47 -5.89
CA PHE A 48 -6.01 -8.18 -4.62
C PHE A 48 -5.11 -7.35 -3.69
N LYS A 49 -5.74 -6.67 -2.72
CA LYS A 49 -5.02 -5.88 -1.71
C LYS A 49 -4.26 -6.78 -0.74
N VAL A 50 -3.02 -6.43 -0.47
CA VAL A 50 -2.14 -7.19 0.41
C VAL A 50 -1.65 -6.36 1.59
N GLN A 51 -1.46 -7.04 2.71
CA GLN A 51 -0.76 -6.57 3.88
C GLN A 51 0.62 -7.21 3.90
N VAL A 52 1.67 -6.40 3.92
CA VAL A 52 3.04 -6.90 4.10
C VAL A 52 3.21 -7.34 5.55
N MET A 53 3.51 -8.63 5.74
CA MET A 53 3.77 -9.24 7.03
C MET A 53 5.26 -9.20 7.38
N ASP A 54 6.12 -9.47 6.40
CA ASP A 54 7.58 -9.38 6.53
C ASP A 54 8.21 -8.86 5.23
N ARG A 55 9.31 -8.11 5.37
CA ARG A 55 10.11 -7.60 4.25
C ARG A 55 11.59 -7.82 4.56
N GLN A 56 12.22 -8.66 3.77
CA GLN A 56 13.65 -8.91 3.84
C GLN A 56 14.31 -8.34 2.59
N SER A 57 15.40 -7.60 2.78
CA SER A 57 16.22 -7.10 1.67
C SER A 57 17.56 -7.80 1.72
N HIS A 58 17.99 -8.34 0.58
CA HIS A 58 19.25 -9.05 0.44
C HIS A 58 20.16 -8.23 -0.49
N GLY A 59 21.29 -7.76 0.04
CA GLY A 59 22.29 -7.01 -0.73
C GLY A 59 22.39 -5.52 -0.38
N PRO A 60 23.28 -4.77 -1.06
CA PRO A 60 23.47 -3.34 -0.83
C PRO A 60 22.27 -2.54 -1.33
N LEU A 61 21.96 -1.41 -0.67
CA LEU A 61 20.73 -0.60 -0.84
C LEU A 61 20.29 -0.29 -2.29
N ARG A 62 21.21 -0.30 -3.26
CA ARG A 62 20.98 0.04 -4.68
C ARG A 62 20.69 -1.15 -5.60
N ALA A 63 20.96 -2.37 -5.15
CA ALA A 63 20.87 -3.61 -5.93
C ALA A 63 20.37 -4.76 -5.02
N ALA A 64 19.44 -4.44 -4.12
CA ALA A 64 18.95 -5.40 -3.16
C ALA A 64 17.78 -6.17 -3.78
N THR A 65 17.91 -7.50 -3.86
CA THR A 65 16.74 -8.35 -4.06
C THR A 65 15.90 -8.35 -2.79
N ARG A 66 14.59 -8.53 -2.92
CA ARG A 66 13.66 -8.36 -1.80
C ARG A 66 12.72 -9.54 -1.71
N THR A 67 12.61 -10.08 -0.52
CA THR A 67 11.64 -11.11 -0.20
C THR A 67 10.52 -10.46 0.60
N TYR A 68 9.29 -10.58 0.09
CA TYR A 68 8.08 -10.08 0.73
C TYR A 68 7.22 -11.25 1.15
N LEU A 69 6.83 -11.28 2.43
CA LEU A 69 5.75 -12.13 2.91
C LEU A 69 4.51 -11.26 3.03
N VAL A 70 3.46 -11.58 2.28
CA VAL A 70 2.24 -10.78 2.26
C VAL A 70 1.00 -11.64 2.52
N LYS A 71 -0.05 -11.02 3.05
CA LYS A 71 -1.34 -11.64 3.32
C LYS A 71 -2.45 -10.83 2.69
N GLN A 72 -3.50 -11.48 2.18
CA GLN A 72 -4.65 -10.74 1.65
C GLN A 72 -5.40 -10.01 2.77
N VAL A 73 -5.75 -8.73 2.55
CA VAL A 73 -6.38 -7.89 3.58
C VAL A 73 -7.84 -8.31 3.86
N ASP A 74 -8.59 -8.65 2.82
CA ASP A 74 -10.02 -8.94 2.94
C ASP A 74 -10.33 -10.35 3.44
N ASP A 75 -9.36 -11.28 3.38
CA ASP A 75 -9.57 -12.65 3.81
C ASP A 75 -9.06 -12.89 5.23
N LYS A 76 -9.86 -12.41 6.21
CA LYS A 76 -9.61 -12.64 7.65
C LYS A 76 -9.58 -14.13 8.04
N LYS A 77 -9.96 -15.06 7.15
CA LYS A 77 -9.98 -16.50 7.40
C LYS A 77 -8.94 -17.29 6.61
N SER A 78 -8.23 -16.67 5.66
CA SER A 78 -7.12 -17.36 5.02
C SER A 78 -5.91 -17.38 5.95
N ASP A 79 -5.42 -18.57 6.26
CA ASP A 79 -4.06 -18.80 6.75
C ASP A 79 -3.06 -18.80 5.57
N ILE A 80 -3.47 -18.27 4.41
CA ILE A 80 -2.70 -18.25 3.19
C ILE A 80 -1.92 -16.95 3.15
N GLU A 81 -0.61 -17.10 3.14
CA GLU A 81 0.37 -16.07 2.93
C GLU A 81 1.00 -16.28 1.55
N TYR A 82 1.59 -15.24 1.00
CA TYR A 82 2.26 -15.25 -0.28
C TYR A 82 3.69 -14.78 -0.07
N LEU A 83 4.65 -15.64 -0.38
CA LEU A 83 6.06 -15.31 -0.39
C LEU A 83 6.45 -14.89 -1.80
N LEU A 84 6.94 -13.67 -1.96
CA LEU A 84 7.26 -13.04 -3.22
C LEU A 84 8.74 -12.68 -3.24
N TYR A 85 9.44 -13.07 -4.29
CA TYR A 85 10.83 -12.71 -4.51
C TYR A 85 10.91 -11.68 -5.64
N LEU A 86 11.34 -10.48 -5.29
CA LEU A 86 11.55 -9.36 -6.18
C LEU A 86 13.04 -9.21 -6.48
N ASN A 87 13.35 -8.96 -7.75
CA ASN A 87 14.70 -8.65 -8.17
C ASN A 87 15.06 -7.17 -7.95
N GLU A 88 16.27 -6.79 -8.39
CA GLU A 88 16.78 -5.42 -8.25
C GLU A 88 15.94 -4.36 -9.01
N GLU A 89 15.14 -4.79 -9.99
CA GLU A 89 14.21 -3.95 -10.76
C GLU A 89 12.79 -3.93 -10.17
N ASP A 90 12.60 -4.42 -8.93
CA ASP A 90 11.31 -4.54 -8.26
C ASP A 90 10.29 -5.44 -9.00
N LYS A 91 10.76 -6.31 -9.91
CA LYS A 91 9.92 -7.28 -10.61
C LYS A 91 9.86 -8.59 -9.82
N ILE A 92 8.67 -9.16 -9.73
CA ILE A 92 8.45 -10.48 -9.13
C ILE A 92 9.04 -11.52 -10.07
N GLU A 93 10.14 -12.16 -9.67
CA GLU A 93 10.72 -13.29 -10.42
C GLU A 93 10.07 -14.61 -10.01
N HIS A 94 9.79 -14.75 -8.71
CA HIS A 94 9.22 -15.97 -8.15
C HIS A 94 8.19 -15.64 -7.09
N TRP A 95 7.17 -16.49 -6.99
CA TRP A 95 6.19 -16.41 -5.92
C TRP A 95 5.78 -17.81 -5.48
N ALA A 96 5.39 -17.93 -4.21
CA ALA A 96 4.89 -19.17 -3.66
C ALA A 96 3.80 -18.89 -2.61
N MET A 97 2.76 -19.72 -2.61
CA MET A 97 1.78 -19.71 -1.54
C MET A 97 2.34 -20.43 -0.32
N VAL A 98 2.15 -19.85 0.86
CA VAL A 98 2.59 -20.35 2.15
C VAL A 98 1.36 -20.50 3.04
N LYS A 99 1.26 -21.62 3.74
CA LYS A 99 0.21 -21.84 4.75
C LYS A 99 0.85 -22.36 6.02
N ASN A 100 0.67 -21.66 7.14
CA ASN A 100 1.29 -22.00 8.43
C ASN A 100 2.82 -22.21 8.32
N GLY A 101 3.52 -21.31 7.60
CA GLY A 101 4.97 -21.37 7.40
C GLY A 101 5.47 -22.47 6.46
N LYS A 102 4.57 -23.21 5.79
CA LYS A 102 4.93 -24.23 4.79
C LYS A 102 4.51 -23.80 3.40
N THR A 103 5.43 -23.85 2.45
CA THR A 103 5.12 -23.62 1.03
C THR A 103 4.17 -24.71 0.52
N ILE A 104 3.02 -24.30 0.01
CA ILE A 104 2.08 -25.19 -0.66
C ILE A 104 2.34 -25.12 -2.17
N LYS A 105 2.61 -26.28 -2.78
CA LYS A 105 2.60 -26.38 -4.24
C LYS A 105 1.14 -26.34 -4.72
N PRO A 106 0.84 -25.69 -5.85
CA PRO A 106 -0.47 -25.86 -6.46
C PRO A 106 -0.67 -27.35 -6.76
N SER A 107 -1.66 -27.96 -6.11
CA SER A 107 -2.11 -29.30 -6.46
C SER A 107 -2.80 -29.21 -7.82
N ASN A 108 -2.23 -29.89 -8.81
CA ASN A 108 -2.76 -29.98 -10.17
C ASN A 108 -4.08 -30.76 -10.22
#